data_AF-A0A126PIL6-F1
#
_entry.id   AF-A0A126PIL6-F1
#
_cell.length_a   1.000
_cell.length_b   1.000
_cell.length_c   1.000
_cell.angle_alpha   90.00
_cell.angle_beta   90.00
_cell.angle_gamma   90.00
#
_symmetry.space_group_name_H-M   'P 1'
#
loop_
_entity.id
_entity.type
_entity.pdbx_description
1 polymer ?
#
loop_
_entity_poly.entity_id
_entity_poly.type
_entity_poly.pdbx_seq_one_letter_code
_entity_poly.pdbx_strand_id
1 'polypeptide(L)'
;MLKTDKPAKADKPALSPLVEAARAAVVPLLETQLAPTLTYHTLRHTTTVAKEARALAAAAGLGPADTEALLVAAWWHDTGYLDVYDGHEYRSMERAAAWLAEQGVPAERIELVQTLIQATHRDEAAETELQQLLVDADMSNLARDDFQASAELLRTEWEVALGKTYTSGEWAELQLTFMQAHHYHSEAGKARYNKDFRANKKEQRDELKKIEKKTKKRAEAKTGTLAQPKRGIETMFRTMYGNHMKLSDMADKKASMMISLNAVLLSVIITYLGAKSSALGPSFTRNPMLAVPMGILLLTSLGSVVTAILSAQPDVTSFKWLKKSPEIATNRRVNLLFFGNFTKLSLDNFQAGMRDLMREKDMLYTNMVTDVYYLGEVLARKYGLLRKSYSIFMVGLILTVLSFGIVLAYKS
;
A
#
# COMPACT_ATOMS: atom_id res chain seq x y z
N MET A 1 40.69 24.71 56.09
CA MET A 1 40.39 24.97 54.67
C MET A 1 41.61 24.58 53.85
N LEU A 2 41.67 23.34 53.35
CA LEU A 2 42.71 22.88 52.44
C LEU A 2 42.16 22.98 51.03
N LYS A 3 42.66 23.95 50.25
CA LYS A 3 42.43 24.04 48.81
C LYS A 3 43.23 22.91 48.16
N THR A 4 42.54 21.96 47.56
CA THR A 4 43.15 20.97 46.68
C THR A 4 43.46 21.64 45.34
N ASP A 5 44.74 21.78 45.02
CA ASP A 5 45.20 22.27 43.72
C ASP A 5 44.72 21.35 42.59
N LYS A 6 44.13 21.98 41.57
CA LYS A 6 43.75 21.32 40.32
C LYS A 6 45.04 20.92 39.59
N PRO A 7 45.19 19.68 39.11
CA PRO A 7 46.38 19.30 38.36
C PRO A 7 46.50 20.15 37.09
N ALA A 8 47.69 20.66 36.83
CA ALA A 8 48.03 21.40 35.62
C ALA A 8 47.69 20.54 34.38
N LYS A 9 46.98 21.14 33.41
CA LYS A 9 46.81 20.53 32.08
C LYS A 9 48.20 20.33 31.49
N ALA A 10 48.58 19.09 31.22
CA ALA A 10 49.78 18.80 30.43
C ALA A 10 49.72 19.59 29.11
N ASP A 11 50.81 20.28 28.78
CA ASP A 11 50.93 21.02 27.52
C ASP A 11 50.67 20.06 26.35
N LYS A 12 49.72 20.43 25.49
CA LYS A 12 49.48 19.67 24.26
C LYS A 12 50.77 19.75 23.43
N PRO A 13 51.36 18.62 22.99
CA PRO A 13 52.55 18.67 22.15
C PRO A 13 52.26 19.53 20.92
N ALA A 14 53.17 20.45 20.59
CA ALA A 14 53.04 21.34 19.46
C ALA A 14 52.86 20.54 18.16
N LEU A 15 51.98 21.01 17.27
CA LEU A 15 51.82 20.42 15.94
C LEU A 15 53.11 20.64 15.14
N SER A 16 53.46 19.68 14.27
CA SER A 16 54.61 19.86 13.41
C SER A 16 54.38 20.98 12.40
N PRO A 17 55.44 21.67 11.92
CA PRO A 17 55.31 22.73 10.93
C PRO A 17 54.58 22.28 9.65
N LEU A 18 54.77 21.04 9.22
CA LEU A 18 54.11 20.50 8.03
C LEU A 18 52.59 20.35 8.22
N VAL A 19 52.13 19.95 9.40
CA VAL A 19 50.69 19.85 9.68
C VAL A 19 50.03 21.22 9.73
N GLU A 20 50.68 22.23 10.31
CA GLU A 20 50.17 23.60 10.28
C GLU A 20 50.16 24.16 8.85
N ALA A 21 51.17 23.85 8.03
CA ALA A 21 51.20 24.21 6.61
C ALA A 21 50.08 23.52 5.81
N ALA A 22 49.82 22.23 6.05
CA ALA A 22 48.73 21.49 5.41
C ALA A 22 47.37 22.11 5.76
N ARG A 23 47.14 22.41 7.04
CA ARG A 23 45.94 23.13 7.49
C ARG A 23 45.80 24.48 6.79
N ALA A 24 46.87 25.28 6.74
CA ALA A 24 46.85 26.60 6.12
C ALA A 24 46.59 26.56 4.60
N ALA A 25 46.94 25.46 3.94
CA ALA A 25 46.63 25.22 2.53
C ALA A 25 45.18 24.76 2.31
N VAL A 26 44.69 23.82 3.13
CA VAL A 26 43.37 23.19 2.94
C VAL A 26 42.21 24.10 3.37
N VAL A 27 42.34 24.84 4.47
CA VAL A 27 41.26 25.70 4.99
C VAL A 27 40.72 26.67 3.93
N PRO A 28 41.54 27.54 3.31
CA PRO A 28 41.03 28.47 2.29
C PRO A 28 40.52 27.75 1.05
N LEU A 29 41.10 26.59 0.70
CA LEU A 29 40.69 25.79 -0.43
C LEU A 29 39.23 25.31 -0.26
N LEU A 30 38.91 24.70 0.89
CA LEU A 30 37.55 24.21 1.18
C LEU A 30 36.56 25.34 1.47
N GLU A 31 36.99 26.47 2.06
CA GLU A 31 36.10 27.61 2.30
C GLU A 31 35.63 28.30 1.02
N THR A 32 36.47 28.29 -0.03
CA THR A 32 36.21 29.10 -1.23
C THR A 32 35.74 28.31 -2.43
N GLN A 33 36.12 27.03 -2.55
CA GLN A 33 35.88 26.24 -3.77
C GLN A 33 34.88 25.10 -3.58
N LEU A 34 34.54 24.75 -2.34
CA LEU A 34 33.61 23.66 -2.08
C LEU A 34 32.19 24.03 -2.51
N ALA A 35 31.53 23.13 -3.22
CA ALA A 35 30.17 23.36 -3.69
C ALA A 35 29.20 23.52 -2.50
N PRO A 36 28.28 24.50 -2.51
CA PRO A 36 27.35 24.74 -1.41
C PRO A 36 26.32 23.61 -1.22
N THR A 37 26.25 22.67 -2.18
CA THR A 37 25.44 21.45 -2.10
C THR A 37 26.03 20.42 -1.12
N LEU A 38 27.33 20.52 -0.80
CA LEU A 38 27.99 19.66 0.18
C LEU A 38 27.71 20.18 1.59
N THR A 39 26.69 19.63 2.23
CA THR A 39 26.23 20.08 3.55
C THR A 39 26.80 19.26 4.70
N TYR A 40 27.34 18.08 4.41
CA TYR A 40 28.05 17.22 5.37
C TYR A 40 29.56 17.31 5.17
N HIS A 41 30.05 17.00 3.97
CA HIS A 41 31.48 17.00 3.62
C HIS A 41 31.99 18.45 3.45
N THR A 42 32.17 19.12 4.58
CA THR A 42 32.49 20.54 4.72
C THR A 42 33.84 20.71 5.42
N LEU A 43 34.40 21.94 5.43
CA LEU A 43 35.59 22.23 6.26
C LEU A 43 35.41 21.81 7.73
N ARG A 44 34.17 21.89 8.26
CA ARG A 44 33.85 21.43 9.62
C ARG A 44 34.10 19.93 9.79
N HIS A 45 33.74 19.11 8.80
CA HIS A 45 34.04 17.68 8.80
C HIS A 45 35.54 17.45 8.80
N THR A 46 36.28 18.01 7.83
CA THR A 46 37.74 17.87 7.73
C THR A 46 38.46 18.29 9.01
N THR A 47 38.05 19.41 9.61
CA THR A 47 38.62 19.90 10.88
C THR A 47 38.33 18.93 12.03
N THR A 48 37.16 18.29 12.03
CA THR A 48 36.79 17.29 13.04
C THR A 48 37.61 16.02 12.86
N VAL A 49 37.77 15.51 11.64
CA VAL A 49 38.60 14.33 11.35
C VAL A 49 40.06 14.58 11.76
N ALA A 50 40.65 15.72 11.41
CA ALA A 50 42.01 16.07 11.83
C ALA A 50 42.16 16.15 13.36
N LYS A 51 41.14 16.66 14.07
CA LYS A 51 41.11 16.70 15.53
C LYS A 51 41.02 15.29 16.15
N GLU A 52 40.17 14.43 15.59
CA GLU A 52 39.96 13.07 16.08
C GLU A 52 41.17 12.18 15.76
N ALA A 53 41.75 12.28 14.57
CA ALA A 53 43.01 11.64 14.19
C ALA A 53 44.15 12.00 15.18
N ARG A 54 44.23 13.27 15.60
CA ARG A 54 45.21 13.69 16.62
C ARG A 54 44.97 13.03 17.98
N ALA A 55 43.72 12.89 18.39
CA ALA A 55 43.37 12.25 19.64
C ALA A 55 43.68 10.75 19.60
N LEU A 56 43.41 10.09 18.48
CA LEU A 56 43.72 8.69 18.24
C LEU A 56 45.23 8.44 18.19
N ALA A 57 46.00 9.28 17.49
CA ALA A 57 47.47 9.21 17.47
C ALA A 57 48.06 9.27 18.88
N ALA A 58 47.57 10.20 19.71
CA ALA A 58 48.01 10.33 21.09
C ALA A 58 47.63 9.11 21.95
N ALA A 59 46.44 8.54 21.74
CA ALA A 59 45.97 7.36 22.47
C ALA A 59 46.71 6.08 22.06
N ALA A 60 47.08 5.95 20.78
CA ALA A 60 47.88 4.85 20.25
C ALA A 60 49.39 4.99 20.58
N GLY A 61 49.83 6.17 21.04
CA GLY A 61 51.24 6.43 21.36
C GLY A 61 52.12 6.52 20.11
N LEU A 62 51.57 7.02 18.99
CA LEU A 62 52.32 7.13 17.74
C LEU A 62 53.54 8.06 17.87
N GLY A 63 54.60 7.71 17.15
CA GLY A 63 55.78 8.56 17.02
C GLY A 63 55.49 9.87 16.28
N PRO A 64 56.39 10.88 16.37
CA PRO A 64 56.18 12.19 15.73
C PRO A 64 55.99 12.13 14.21
N ALA A 65 56.79 11.30 13.52
CA ALA A 65 56.72 11.19 12.06
C ALA A 65 55.35 10.63 11.60
N ASP A 66 54.88 9.57 12.23
CA ASP A 66 53.60 8.93 11.86
C ASP A 66 52.39 9.75 12.29
N THR A 67 52.50 10.46 13.41
CA THR A 67 51.51 11.48 13.78
C THR A 67 51.42 12.57 12.73
N GLU A 68 52.56 13.06 12.21
CA GLU A 68 52.59 14.05 11.13
C GLU A 68 51.91 13.53 9.86
N ALA A 69 52.25 12.33 9.39
CA ALA A 69 51.63 11.75 8.20
C ALA A 69 50.12 11.54 8.36
N LEU A 70 49.67 11.02 9.51
CA LEU A 70 48.25 10.83 9.81
C LEU A 70 47.47 12.15 9.77
N LEU A 71 48.02 13.21 10.37
CA LEU A 71 47.36 14.51 10.43
C LEU A 71 47.37 15.23 9.08
N VAL A 72 48.44 15.11 8.31
CA VAL A 72 48.48 15.62 6.93
C VAL A 72 47.41 14.90 6.10
N ALA A 73 47.35 13.56 6.15
CA ALA A 73 46.31 12.80 5.45
C ALA A 73 44.90 13.24 5.86
N ALA A 74 44.65 13.41 7.17
CA ALA A 74 43.36 13.87 7.67
C ALA A 74 42.95 15.26 7.18
N TRP A 75 43.89 16.19 6.96
CA TRP A 75 43.56 17.48 6.35
C TRP A 75 43.23 17.34 4.86
N TRP A 76 43.89 16.44 4.14
CA TRP A 76 43.72 16.33 2.69
C TRP A 76 42.62 15.36 2.23
N HIS A 77 42.15 14.43 3.07
CA HIS A 77 41.31 13.29 2.66
C HIS A 77 40.05 13.65 1.85
N ASP A 78 39.43 14.79 2.15
CA ASP A 78 38.17 15.24 1.53
C ASP A 78 38.34 16.31 0.45
N THR A 79 39.58 16.69 0.12
CA THR A 79 39.82 17.77 -0.85
C THR A 79 39.41 17.43 -2.29
N GLY A 80 39.23 16.15 -2.62
CA GLY A 80 38.75 15.69 -3.91
C GLY A 80 37.27 15.92 -4.15
N TYR A 81 36.48 16.27 -3.12
CA TYR A 81 35.08 16.70 -3.30
C TYR A 81 34.96 17.97 -4.15
N LEU A 82 36.07 18.69 -4.36
CA LEU A 82 36.18 19.79 -5.31
C LEU A 82 36.06 19.36 -6.78
N ASP A 83 36.33 18.09 -7.07
CA ASP A 83 36.39 17.55 -8.42
C ASP A 83 35.28 16.53 -8.70
N VAL A 84 35.08 15.57 -7.78
CA VAL A 84 34.16 14.45 -7.97
C VAL A 84 33.57 14.03 -6.62
N TYR A 85 32.37 13.46 -6.63
CA TYR A 85 31.73 12.94 -5.42
C TYR A 85 32.20 11.52 -5.08
N ASP A 86 32.02 10.58 -6.02
CA ASP A 86 32.45 9.19 -5.85
C ASP A 86 33.88 9.03 -6.37
N GLY A 87 34.77 8.47 -5.54
CA GLY A 87 36.21 8.44 -5.82
C GLY A 87 36.93 9.76 -5.53
N HIS A 88 36.39 10.59 -4.64
CA HIS A 88 37.03 11.85 -4.23
C HIS A 88 38.37 11.59 -3.53
N GLU A 89 38.52 10.48 -2.83
CA GLU A 89 39.73 10.04 -2.14
C GLU A 89 40.92 9.95 -3.10
N TYR A 90 40.71 9.42 -4.31
CA TYR A 90 41.76 9.35 -5.33
C TYR A 90 42.19 10.74 -5.84
N ARG A 91 41.25 11.70 -5.93
CA ARG A 91 41.57 13.10 -6.25
C ARG A 91 42.27 13.80 -5.09
N SER A 92 41.87 13.50 -3.86
CA SER A 92 42.56 13.96 -2.64
C SER A 92 44.00 13.46 -2.59
N MET A 93 44.25 12.21 -2.97
CA MET A 93 45.61 11.65 -3.06
C MET A 93 46.48 12.40 -4.07
N GLU A 94 45.95 12.70 -5.26
CA GLU A 94 46.66 13.48 -6.29
C GLU A 94 47.02 14.87 -5.78
N ARG A 95 46.06 15.57 -5.16
CA ARG A 95 46.24 16.92 -4.58
C ARG A 95 47.25 16.93 -3.45
N ALA A 96 47.14 15.99 -2.52
CA ALA A 96 48.06 15.84 -1.39
C ALA A 96 49.49 15.56 -1.87
N ALA A 97 49.66 14.66 -2.83
CA ALA A 97 50.97 14.31 -3.36
C ALA A 97 51.66 15.48 -4.07
N ALA A 98 50.92 16.21 -4.91
CA ALA A 98 51.44 17.40 -5.56
C ALA A 98 51.89 18.45 -4.54
N TRP A 99 51.05 18.75 -3.55
CA TRP A 99 51.38 19.72 -2.51
C TRP A 99 52.58 19.27 -1.66
N LEU A 100 52.65 18.00 -1.25
CA LEU A 100 53.75 17.47 -0.46
C LEU A 100 55.08 17.46 -1.23
N ALA A 101 55.05 17.19 -2.53
CA ALA A 101 56.23 17.28 -3.38
C ALA A 101 56.77 18.72 -3.44
N GLU A 102 55.89 19.73 -3.51
CA GLU A 102 56.28 21.14 -3.43
C GLU A 102 56.87 21.52 -2.05
N GLN A 103 56.43 20.86 -0.97
CA GLN A 103 57.02 21.01 0.36
C GLN A 103 58.36 20.25 0.53
N GLY A 104 58.83 19.53 -0.49
CA GLY A 104 60.09 18.77 -0.44
C GLY A 104 60.02 17.49 0.40
N VAL A 105 58.82 16.93 0.61
CA VAL A 105 58.63 15.70 1.38
C VAL A 105 59.14 14.49 0.59
N PRO A 106 59.86 13.53 1.21
CA PRO A 106 60.36 12.35 0.51
C PRO A 106 59.24 11.48 -0.09
N ALA A 107 59.49 10.87 -1.25
CA ALA A 107 58.51 10.08 -2.00
C ALA A 107 57.84 8.96 -1.16
N GLU A 108 58.60 8.26 -0.31
CA GLU A 108 58.08 7.22 0.60
C GLU A 108 57.03 7.77 1.58
N ARG A 109 57.23 9.01 2.07
CA ARG A 109 56.26 9.65 2.98
C ARG A 109 55.05 10.20 2.23
N ILE A 110 55.22 10.62 0.98
CA ILE A 110 54.11 10.99 0.10
C ILE A 110 53.22 9.77 -0.16
N GLU A 111 53.83 8.65 -0.54
CA GLU A 111 53.12 7.38 -0.77
C GLU A 111 52.37 6.93 0.49
N LEU A 112 52.99 7.03 1.68
CA LEU A 112 52.29 6.77 2.93
C LEU A 112 51.03 7.65 3.07
N VAL A 113 51.14 8.97 2.92
CA VAL A 113 49.96 9.87 3.01
C VAL A 113 48.89 9.48 1.99
N GLN A 114 49.27 9.14 0.76
CA GLN A 114 48.33 8.69 -0.26
C GLN A 114 47.61 7.39 0.16
N THR A 115 48.31 6.39 0.67
CA THR A 115 47.70 5.13 1.13
C THR A 115 46.80 5.31 2.36
N LEU A 116 47.05 6.33 3.19
CA LEU A 116 46.16 6.71 4.29
C LEU A 116 44.87 7.29 3.76
N ILE A 117 44.95 8.27 2.85
CA ILE A 117 43.76 8.87 2.21
C ILE A 117 42.97 7.82 1.44
N GLN A 118 43.65 6.93 0.70
CA GLN A 118 42.99 5.84 -0.04
C GLN A 118 42.12 4.98 0.89
N ALA A 119 42.60 4.66 2.08
CA ALA A 119 41.90 3.79 3.02
C ALA A 119 40.57 4.37 3.53
N THR A 120 40.30 5.67 3.38
CA THR A 120 38.99 6.25 3.72
C THR A 120 37.91 5.94 2.69
N HIS A 121 38.28 5.46 1.50
CA HIS A 121 37.31 5.02 0.50
C HIS A 121 36.59 3.76 0.97
N ARG A 122 35.26 3.75 0.85
CA ARG A 122 34.38 2.70 1.39
C ARG A 122 34.67 1.27 0.90
N ASP A 123 35.30 1.14 -0.26
CA ASP A 123 35.63 -0.15 -0.90
C ASP A 123 37.09 -0.59 -0.65
N GLU A 124 37.89 0.24 0.03
CA GLU A 124 39.30 -0.03 0.34
C GLU A 124 39.47 -0.60 1.75
N ALA A 125 40.51 -1.41 1.96
CA ALA A 125 40.77 -2.03 3.27
C ALA A 125 41.78 -1.21 4.09
N ALA A 126 41.50 -1.05 5.39
CA ALA A 126 42.44 -0.48 6.35
C ALA A 126 43.33 -1.57 6.98
N GLU A 127 44.46 -1.87 6.32
CA GLU A 127 45.34 -2.97 6.71
C GLU A 127 46.33 -2.59 7.80
N THR A 128 46.90 -1.38 7.72
CA THR A 128 47.90 -0.87 8.66
C THR A 128 47.26 -0.13 9.83
N GLU A 129 47.97 -0.03 10.96
CA GLU A 129 47.48 0.71 12.13
C GLU A 129 47.15 2.17 11.79
N LEU A 130 47.97 2.86 10.98
CA LEU A 130 47.72 4.25 10.59
C LEU A 130 46.46 4.40 9.72
N GLN A 131 46.24 3.49 8.78
CA GLN A 131 45.01 3.47 7.98
C GLN A 131 43.79 3.26 8.88
N GLN A 132 43.86 2.31 9.81
CA GLN A 132 42.78 2.05 10.76
C GLN A 132 42.48 3.27 11.64
N LEU A 133 43.50 3.98 12.11
CA LEU A 133 43.32 5.20 12.90
C LEU A 133 42.67 6.32 12.08
N LEU A 134 43.01 6.48 10.80
CA LEU A 134 42.40 7.51 9.95
C LEU A 134 40.93 7.16 9.63
N VAL A 135 40.66 5.91 9.25
CA VAL A 135 39.28 5.44 9.01
C VAL A 135 38.44 5.59 10.28
N ASP A 136 38.96 5.23 11.44
CA ASP A 136 38.26 5.41 12.72
C ASP A 136 38.00 6.91 13.03
N ALA A 137 38.92 7.81 12.66
CA ALA A 137 38.75 9.25 12.81
C ALA A 137 37.67 9.81 11.87
N ASP A 138 37.64 9.36 10.63
CA ASP A 138 36.63 9.76 9.64
C ASP A 138 35.22 9.28 10.04
N MET A 139 35.16 8.06 10.57
CA MET A 139 33.96 7.42 11.12
C MET A 139 33.59 7.88 12.55
N SER A 140 34.26 8.90 13.09
CA SER A 140 34.01 9.41 14.45
C SER A 140 32.61 10.00 14.63
N ASN A 141 31.96 10.46 13.54
CA ASN A 141 30.61 10.99 13.55
C ASN A 141 29.57 10.03 14.17
N LEU A 142 29.75 8.72 14.00
CA LEU A 142 28.83 7.70 14.48
C LEU A 142 28.78 7.59 16.00
N ALA A 143 29.81 8.08 16.70
CA ALA A 143 29.91 8.08 18.16
C ALA A 143 29.66 9.46 18.77
N ARG A 144 29.39 10.50 17.97
CA ARG A 144 29.15 11.86 18.47
C ARG A 144 27.70 12.07 18.90
N ASP A 145 27.50 13.01 19.81
CA ASP A 145 26.20 13.42 20.34
C ASP A 145 25.29 14.06 19.28
N ASP A 146 25.87 14.68 18.25
CA ASP A 146 25.16 15.27 17.11
C ASP A 146 25.06 14.35 15.89
N PHE A 147 25.21 13.02 16.08
CA PHE A 147 25.12 12.03 15.00
C PHE A 147 23.84 12.20 14.16
N GLN A 148 22.67 12.33 14.79
CA GLN A 148 21.39 12.48 14.08
C GLN A 148 21.36 13.76 13.22
N ALA A 149 21.83 14.88 13.75
CA ALA A 149 21.88 16.13 13.01
C ALA A 149 22.86 16.04 11.82
N SER A 150 24.01 15.38 12.03
CA SER A 150 24.99 15.13 10.98
C SER A 150 24.47 14.19 9.90
N ALA A 151 23.71 13.15 10.26
CA ALA A 151 23.04 12.27 9.32
C ALA A 151 22.02 13.05 8.46
N GLU A 152 21.25 13.98 9.04
CA GLU A 152 20.33 14.81 8.25
C GLU A 152 21.03 15.75 7.26
N LEU A 153 22.23 16.24 7.59
CA LEU A 153 23.08 16.96 6.64
C LEU A 153 23.53 16.03 5.50
N LEU A 154 23.99 14.81 5.81
CA LEU A 154 24.38 13.86 4.77
C LEU A 154 23.18 13.50 3.85
N ARG A 155 21.99 13.35 4.43
CA ARG A 155 20.76 13.13 3.65
C ARG A 155 20.47 14.28 2.71
N THR A 156 20.58 15.51 3.21
CA THR A 156 20.38 16.73 2.42
C THR A 156 21.38 16.78 1.29
N GLU A 157 22.66 16.54 1.58
CA GLU A 157 23.70 16.48 0.58
C GLU A 157 23.42 15.44 -0.52
N TRP A 158 23.04 14.21 -0.16
CA TRP A 158 22.71 13.18 -1.14
C TRP A 158 21.50 13.55 -2.00
N GLU A 159 20.53 14.27 -1.44
CA GLU A 159 19.39 14.80 -2.18
C GLU A 159 19.85 15.85 -3.21
N VAL A 160 20.64 16.84 -2.80
CA VAL A 160 21.01 17.96 -3.70
C VAL A 160 22.15 17.60 -4.66
N ALA A 161 23.15 16.85 -4.20
CA ALA A 161 24.33 16.51 -5.00
C ALA A 161 24.11 15.26 -5.88
N LEU A 162 23.32 14.29 -5.43
CA LEU A 162 23.15 13.00 -6.11
C LEU A 162 21.71 12.72 -6.58
N GLY A 163 20.73 13.55 -6.22
CA GLY A 163 19.32 13.32 -6.53
C GLY A 163 18.71 12.12 -5.79
N LYS A 164 19.37 11.63 -4.72
CA LYS A 164 18.89 10.48 -3.94
C LYS A 164 17.95 10.96 -2.83
N THR A 165 16.69 10.56 -2.90
CA THR A 165 15.66 10.94 -1.92
C THR A 165 15.24 9.75 -1.06
N TYR A 166 15.01 9.99 0.22
CA TYR A 166 14.61 8.98 1.19
C TYR A 166 13.51 9.51 2.09
N THR A 167 12.44 8.73 2.27
CA THR A 167 11.49 8.97 3.35
C THR A 167 12.21 8.84 4.71
N SER A 168 11.63 9.40 5.77
CA SER A 168 12.21 9.26 7.12
C SER A 168 12.41 7.81 7.55
N GLY A 169 11.55 6.89 7.11
CA GLY A 169 11.68 5.47 7.41
C GLY A 169 12.85 4.83 6.67
N GLU A 170 12.92 5.02 5.34
CA GLU A 170 14.01 4.49 4.50
C GLU A 170 15.37 5.06 4.94
N TRP A 171 15.43 6.35 5.27
CA TRP A 171 16.66 6.97 5.79
C TRP A 171 17.07 6.35 7.12
N ALA A 172 16.13 6.20 8.06
CA ALA A 172 16.44 5.64 9.36
C ALA A 172 16.91 4.18 9.29
N GLU A 173 16.34 3.40 8.37
CA GLU A 173 16.74 2.02 8.08
C GLU A 173 18.12 1.94 7.42
N LEU A 174 18.39 2.81 6.44
CA LEU A 174 19.70 2.90 5.79
C LEU A 174 20.80 3.23 6.79
N GLN A 175 20.58 4.23 7.65
CA GLN A 175 21.52 4.61 8.71
C GLN A 175 21.75 3.46 9.70
N LEU A 176 20.68 2.78 10.14
CA LEU A 176 20.82 1.63 11.04
C LEU A 176 21.60 0.48 10.39
N THR A 177 21.36 0.21 9.11
CA THR A 177 22.07 -0.83 8.34
C THR A 177 23.56 -0.49 8.23
N PHE A 178 23.89 0.75 7.93
CA PHE A 178 25.26 1.23 7.89
C PHE A 178 25.96 1.07 9.25
N MET A 179 25.33 1.51 10.34
CA MET A 179 25.83 1.31 11.72
C MET A 179 25.89 -0.16 12.13
N GLN A 180 25.14 -1.06 11.47
CA GLN A 180 25.21 -2.49 11.72
C GLN A 180 26.44 -3.13 11.09
N ALA A 181 26.83 -2.69 9.90
CA ALA A 181 28.00 -3.16 9.19
C ALA A 181 29.31 -2.57 9.74
N HIS A 182 29.29 -1.32 10.21
CA HIS A 182 30.48 -0.63 10.68
C HIS A 182 31.02 -1.17 12.02
N HIS A 183 32.36 -1.21 12.13
CA HIS A 183 33.10 -1.45 13.36
C HIS A 183 34.38 -0.59 13.36
N TYR A 184 34.75 -0.05 14.52
CA TYR A 184 36.05 0.62 14.66
C TYR A 184 37.18 -0.42 14.63
N HIS A 185 38.24 -0.11 13.88
CA HIS A 185 39.31 -1.05 13.54
C HIS A 185 40.44 -1.06 14.56
N SER A 186 40.94 0.12 14.93
CA SER A 186 42.07 0.29 15.85
C SER A 186 41.66 0.08 17.31
N GLU A 187 42.60 -0.33 18.17
CA GLU A 187 42.32 -0.42 19.61
C GLU A 187 42.01 0.95 20.23
N ALA A 188 42.68 2.02 19.77
CA ALA A 188 42.40 3.38 20.18
C ALA A 188 40.99 3.83 19.80
N GLY A 189 40.56 3.56 18.56
CA GLY A 189 39.22 3.87 18.07
C GLY A 189 38.14 3.09 18.82
N LYS A 190 38.34 1.78 19.02
CA LYS A 190 37.45 0.94 19.84
C LYS A 190 37.29 1.48 21.24
N ALA A 191 38.39 1.83 21.92
CA ALA A 191 38.35 2.36 23.28
C ALA A 191 37.64 3.72 23.36
N ARG A 192 37.83 4.57 22.35
CA ARG A 192 37.29 5.92 22.29
C ARG A 192 35.81 5.97 21.92
N TYR A 193 35.37 5.16 20.96
CA TYR A 193 34.07 5.37 20.30
C TYR A 193 33.02 4.30 20.60
N ASN A 194 33.40 3.05 20.93
CA ASN A 194 32.43 1.94 21.00
C ASN A 194 31.27 2.17 21.98
N LYS A 195 31.52 2.83 23.11
CA LYS A 195 30.49 3.07 24.12
C LYS A 195 29.38 3.97 23.55
N ASP A 196 29.77 5.10 22.98
CA ASP A 196 28.83 6.11 22.48
C ASP A 196 28.23 5.69 21.13
N PHE A 197 29.00 5.02 20.28
CA PHE A 197 28.49 4.38 19.07
C PHE A 197 27.37 3.36 19.36
N ARG A 198 27.53 2.52 20.39
CA ARG A 198 26.47 1.58 20.81
C ARG A 198 25.23 2.31 21.32
N ALA A 199 25.41 3.44 22.01
CA ALA A 199 24.30 4.26 22.47
C ALA A 199 23.53 4.86 21.27
N ASN A 200 24.24 5.48 20.33
CA ASN A 200 23.68 6.05 19.10
C ASN A 200 22.99 4.99 18.25
N LYS A 201 23.59 3.81 18.08
CA LYS A 201 22.98 2.68 17.34
C LYS A 201 21.70 2.20 18.00
N LYS A 202 21.64 2.16 19.33
CA LYS A 202 20.41 1.84 20.06
C LYS A 202 19.35 2.90 19.84
N GLU A 203 19.72 4.18 19.92
CA GLU A 203 18.81 5.30 19.69
C GLU A 203 18.25 5.29 18.26
N GLN A 204 19.09 5.09 17.26
CA GLN A 204 18.69 4.96 15.85
C GLN A 204 17.66 3.84 15.65
N ARG A 205 17.87 2.69 16.28
CA ARG A 205 16.92 1.57 16.25
C ARG A 205 15.60 1.92 16.95
N ASP A 206 15.66 2.62 18.07
CA ASP A 206 14.47 3.04 18.82
C ASP A 206 13.68 4.09 18.02
N GLU A 207 14.35 4.96 17.25
CA GLU A 207 13.73 5.93 16.35
C GLU A 207 13.05 5.25 15.15
N LEU A 208 13.71 4.31 14.49
CA LEU A 208 13.10 3.51 13.42
C LEU A 208 11.80 2.84 13.89
N LYS A 209 11.81 2.22 15.07
CA LYS A 209 10.60 1.61 15.66
C LYS A 209 9.47 2.62 15.91
N LYS A 210 9.81 3.85 16.34
CA LYS A 210 8.80 4.91 16.53
C LYS A 210 8.20 5.33 15.19
N ILE A 211 9.03 5.48 14.16
CA ILE A 211 8.60 5.83 12.80
C ILE A 211 7.67 4.73 12.27
N GLU A 212 8.06 3.46 12.34
CA GLU A 212 7.24 2.31 11.94
C GLU A 212 5.89 2.28 12.68
N LYS A 213 5.90 2.47 14.00
CA LYS A 213 4.68 2.51 14.81
C LYS A 213 3.77 3.67 14.41
N LYS A 214 4.33 4.85 14.14
CA LYS A 214 3.56 6.03 13.69
C LYS A 214 2.97 5.81 12.30
N THR A 215 3.73 5.22 11.38
CA THR A 215 3.27 4.86 10.04
C THR A 215 2.15 3.82 10.10
N LYS A 216 2.30 2.77 10.91
CA LYS A 216 1.26 1.76 11.15
C LYS A 216 -0.02 2.39 11.72
N LYS A 217 0.08 3.23 12.75
CA LYS A 217 -1.07 3.95 13.31
C LYS A 217 -1.76 4.85 12.28
N ARG A 218 -0.99 5.54 11.42
CA ARG A 218 -1.54 6.40 10.36
C ARG A 218 -2.24 5.57 9.27
N ALA A 219 -1.70 4.40 8.93
CA ALA A 219 -2.34 3.45 8.02
C ALA A 219 -3.64 2.91 8.63
N GLU A 220 -3.62 2.46 9.88
CA GLU A 220 -4.78 2.00 10.64
C GLU A 220 -5.87 3.09 10.73
N ALA A 221 -5.49 4.35 11.00
CA ALA A 221 -6.43 5.48 11.04
C ALA A 221 -7.05 5.80 9.67
N LYS A 222 -6.28 5.69 8.57
CA LYS A 222 -6.81 5.85 7.21
C LYS A 222 -7.78 4.73 6.80
N THR A 223 -7.56 3.51 7.30
CA THR A 223 -8.50 2.39 7.10
C THR A 223 -9.69 2.41 8.08
N GLY A 224 -9.52 3.00 9.26
CA GLY A 224 -10.53 3.03 10.33
C GLY A 224 -11.75 3.90 10.04
N THR A 225 -11.70 4.79 9.04
CA THR A 225 -12.85 5.60 8.61
C THR A 225 -13.80 4.87 7.65
N LEU A 226 -13.41 3.72 7.08
CA LEU A 226 -14.23 2.97 6.11
C LEU A 226 -14.91 1.73 6.70
N ALA A 227 -14.58 1.29 7.91
CA ALA A 227 -15.17 0.11 8.53
C ALA A 227 -15.71 0.41 9.94
N GLN A 228 -17.00 0.72 10.00
CA GLN A 228 -17.82 0.62 11.23
C GLN A 228 -17.71 -0.82 11.83
N PRO A 229 -17.98 -1.01 13.15
CA PRO A 229 -17.70 -2.26 13.84
C PRO A 229 -18.36 -3.45 13.14
N LYS A 230 -17.66 -4.60 13.09
CA LYS A 230 -18.04 -5.84 12.38
C LYS A 230 -19.53 -6.22 12.49
N ARG A 231 -20.19 -5.91 13.62
CA ARG A 231 -21.63 -6.17 13.85
C ARG A 231 -22.56 -5.34 12.95
N GLY A 232 -22.16 -4.12 12.56
CA GLY A 232 -22.94 -3.27 11.67
C GLY A 232 -23.00 -3.83 10.25
N ILE A 233 -21.87 -4.33 9.74
CA ILE A 233 -21.77 -4.95 8.42
C ILE A 233 -22.58 -6.26 8.38
N GLU A 234 -22.42 -7.12 9.39
CA GLU A 234 -23.20 -8.37 9.50
C GLU A 234 -24.71 -8.10 9.57
N THR A 235 -25.12 -7.11 10.37
CA THR A 235 -26.53 -6.72 10.49
C THR A 235 -27.07 -6.16 9.17
N MET A 236 -26.26 -5.38 8.43
CA MET A 236 -26.63 -4.88 7.10
C MET A 236 -26.85 -6.02 6.12
N PHE A 237 -25.92 -6.98 5.99
CA PHE A 237 -26.12 -8.13 5.12
C PHE A 237 -27.32 -8.97 5.53
N ARG A 238 -27.49 -9.29 6.82
CA ARG A 238 -28.67 -10.03 7.32
C ARG A 238 -29.97 -9.31 6.97
N THR A 239 -30.00 -7.99 7.11
CA THR A 239 -31.16 -7.16 6.76
C THR A 239 -31.42 -7.18 5.25
N MET A 240 -30.37 -7.05 4.43
CA MET A 240 -30.49 -7.11 2.97
C MET A 240 -31.02 -8.46 2.51
N TYR A 241 -30.44 -9.59 2.95
CA TYR A 241 -30.94 -10.92 2.64
C TYR A 241 -32.40 -11.10 3.07
N GLY A 242 -32.74 -10.66 4.28
CA GLY A 242 -34.12 -10.69 4.78
C GLY A 242 -35.08 -9.87 3.90
N ASN A 243 -34.65 -8.70 3.42
CA ASN A 243 -35.45 -7.85 2.52
C ASN A 243 -35.63 -8.51 1.14
N HIS A 244 -34.58 -9.09 0.56
CA HIS A 244 -34.66 -9.79 -0.73
C HIS A 244 -35.59 -11.01 -0.66
N MET A 245 -35.50 -11.81 0.40
CA MET A 245 -36.42 -12.93 0.62
C MET A 245 -37.87 -12.46 0.74
N LYS A 246 -38.14 -11.43 1.55
CA LYS A 246 -39.48 -10.84 1.69
C LYS A 246 -40.03 -10.31 0.37
N LEU A 247 -39.21 -9.61 -0.42
CA LEU A 247 -39.60 -9.10 -1.73
C LEU A 247 -39.88 -10.24 -2.73
N SER A 248 -39.09 -11.32 -2.72
CA SER A 248 -39.39 -12.52 -3.51
C SER A 248 -40.74 -13.12 -3.11
N ASP A 249 -40.98 -13.35 -1.82
CA ASP A 249 -42.24 -13.91 -1.32
C ASP A 249 -43.45 -13.03 -1.70
N MET A 250 -43.29 -11.70 -1.63
CA MET A 250 -44.34 -10.78 -2.06
C MET A 250 -44.60 -10.85 -3.57
N ALA A 251 -43.57 -11.01 -4.40
CA ALA A 251 -43.73 -11.20 -5.83
C ALA A 251 -44.49 -12.49 -6.13
N ASP A 252 -44.11 -13.60 -5.48
CA ASP A 252 -44.74 -14.92 -5.66
C ASP A 252 -46.21 -14.90 -5.20
N LYS A 253 -46.52 -14.22 -4.08
CA LYS A 253 -47.91 -13.98 -3.64
C LYS A 253 -48.72 -13.20 -4.66
N LYS A 254 -48.17 -12.13 -5.24
CA LYS A 254 -48.84 -11.33 -6.27
C LYS A 254 -49.06 -12.12 -7.56
N ALA A 255 -48.09 -12.95 -7.97
CA ALA A 255 -48.25 -13.84 -9.10
C ALA A 255 -49.36 -14.87 -8.87
N SER A 256 -49.39 -15.51 -7.69
CA SER A 256 -50.45 -16.45 -7.30
C SER A 256 -51.84 -15.80 -7.28
N MET A 257 -51.94 -14.57 -6.78
CA MET A 257 -53.18 -13.79 -6.83
C MET A 257 -53.64 -13.53 -8.28
N MET A 258 -52.72 -13.15 -9.17
CA MET A 258 -53.02 -12.93 -10.59
C MET A 258 -53.44 -14.21 -11.31
N ILE A 259 -52.81 -15.34 -11.00
CA ILE A 259 -53.20 -16.66 -11.54
C ILE A 259 -54.62 -17.01 -11.08
N SER A 260 -54.90 -16.85 -9.78
CA SER A 260 -56.20 -17.21 -9.19
C SER A 260 -57.34 -16.36 -9.74
N LEU A 261 -57.15 -15.04 -9.85
CA LEU A 261 -58.16 -14.13 -10.39
C LEU A 261 -58.51 -14.44 -11.84
N ASN A 262 -57.51 -14.70 -12.67
CA ASN A 262 -57.74 -15.08 -14.05
C ASN A 262 -58.35 -16.49 -14.18
N ALA A 263 -58.00 -17.45 -13.31
CA ALA A 263 -58.62 -18.77 -13.31
C ALA A 263 -60.13 -18.70 -13.00
N VAL A 264 -60.52 -17.90 -12.01
CA VAL A 264 -61.94 -17.63 -11.69
C VAL A 264 -62.63 -16.99 -12.89
N LEU A 265 -62.01 -15.99 -13.50
CA LEU A 265 -62.55 -15.27 -14.65
C LEU A 265 -62.72 -16.18 -15.88
N LEU A 266 -61.74 -17.02 -16.20
CA LEU A 266 -61.83 -18.03 -17.26
C LEU A 266 -62.96 -19.04 -16.97
N SER A 267 -63.11 -19.49 -15.73
CA SER A 267 -64.20 -20.40 -15.33
C SER A 267 -65.58 -19.79 -15.58
N VAL A 268 -65.77 -18.50 -15.24
CA VAL A 268 -67.01 -17.76 -15.51
C VAL A 268 -67.26 -17.64 -17.02
N ILE A 269 -66.23 -17.31 -17.80
CA ILE A 269 -66.34 -17.18 -19.26
C ILE A 269 -66.70 -18.53 -19.90
N ILE A 270 -66.02 -19.62 -19.52
CA ILE A 270 -66.31 -20.97 -20.03
C ILE A 270 -67.73 -21.40 -19.66
N THR A 271 -68.17 -21.12 -18.44
CA THR A 271 -69.56 -21.40 -17.99
C THR A 271 -70.57 -20.62 -18.84
N TYR A 272 -70.27 -19.37 -19.20
CA TYR A 272 -71.11 -18.55 -20.06
C TYR A 272 -71.12 -19.02 -21.53
N LEU A 273 -69.98 -19.44 -22.09
CA LEU A 273 -69.85 -19.89 -23.49
C LEU A 273 -70.30 -21.35 -23.72
N GLY A 274 -70.02 -22.25 -22.77
CA GLY A 274 -70.23 -23.69 -22.92
C GLY A 274 -71.64 -24.17 -22.58
N ALA A 275 -72.41 -23.39 -21.82
CA ALA A 275 -73.73 -23.83 -21.37
C ALA A 275 -74.82 -23.55 -22.42
N LYS A 276 -75.02 -24.50 -23.34
CA LYS A 276 -76.27 -24.59 -24.12
C LYS A 276 -77.52 -24.76 -23.23
N SER A 277 -77.36 -25.05 -21.93
CA SER A 277 -78.43 -25.41 -21.00
C SER A 277 -78.53 -24.52 -19.73
N SER A 278 -77.80 -23.40 -19.62
CA SER A 278 -77.96 -22.49 -18.46
C SER A 278 -78.95 -21.36 -18.76
N ALA A 279 -79.57 -20.81 -17.70
CA ALA A 279 -80.54 -19.71 -17.77
C ALA A 279 -80.03 -18.42 -18.47
N LEU A 280 -78.71 -18.31 -18.69
CA LEU A 280 -78.04 -17.17 -19.34
C LEU A 280 -77.48 -17.50 -20.75
N GLY A 281 -77.47 -18.79 -21.15
CA GLY A 281 -76.93 -19.29 -22.42
C GLY A 281 -77.62 -18.82 -23.72
N PRO A 282 -78.95 -18.53 -23.77
CA PRO A 282 -79.62 -18.14 -25.02
C PRO A 282 -79.19 -16.78 -25.60
N SER A 283 -78.50 -15.96 -24.81
CA SER A 283 -78.08 -14.60 -25.21
C SER A 283 -76.93 -14.60 -26.22
N PHE A 284 -76.04 -15.60 -26.18
CA PHE A 284 -74.89 -15.69 -27.09
C PHE A 284 -75.32 -16.17 -28.49
N THR A 285 -76.25 -17.11 -28.57
CA THR A 285 -76.84 -17.56 -29.85
C THR A 285 -77.71 -16.51 -30.53
N ARG A 286 -78.18 -15.49 -29.78
CA ARG A 286 -79.00 -14.38 -30.31
C ARG A 286 -78.21 -13.17 -30.77
N ASN A 287 -76.97 -12.96 -30.29
CA ASN A 287 -76.18 -11.80 -30.69
C ASN A 287 -74.67 -12.14 -30.80
N PRO A 288 -74.18 -12.48 -32.01
CA PRO A 288 -72.77 -12.81 -32.21
C PRO A 288 -71.81 -11.66 -31.89
N MET A 289 -72.29 -10.41 -31.81
CA MET A 289 -71.47 -9.24 -31.44
C MET A 289 -70.96 -9.28 -29.99
N LEU A 290 -71.58 -10.07 -29.09
CA LEU A 290 -71.10 -10.27 -27.72
C LEU A 290 -69.82 -11.14 -27.66
N ALA A 291 -69.47 -11.83 -28.75
CA ALA A 291 -68.23 -12.59 -28.84
C ALA A 291 -66.97 -11.70 -28.83
N VAL A 292 -67.08 -10.44 -29.28
CA VAL A 292 -65.94 -9.51 -29.36
C VAL A 292 -65.42 -9.11 -27.97
N PRO A 293 -66.25 -8.57 -27.05
CA PRO A 293 -65.81 -8.30 -25.67
C PRO A 293 -65.26 -9.55 -24.95
N MET A 294 -65.89 -10.71 -25.15
CA MET A 294 -65.46 -11.97 -24.51
C MET A 294 -64.12 -12.47 -25.07
N GLY A 295 -63.89 -12.35 -26.38
CA GLY A 295 -62.63 -12.70 -27.01
C GLY A 295 -61.48 -11.81 -26.54
N ILE A 296 -61.71 -10.50 -26.41
CA ILE A 296 -60.74 -9.55 -25.85
C ILE A 296 -60.37 -9.96 -24.42
N LEU A 297 -61.37 -10.24 -23.58
CA LEU A 297 -61.16 -10.64 -22.20
C LEU A 297 -60.41 -11.98 -22.09
N LEU A 298 -60.76 -12.97 -22.90
CA LEU A 298 -60.08 -14.27 -22.95
C LEU A 298 -58.60 -14.15 -23.32
N LEU A 299 -58.30 -13.43 -24.42
CA LEU A 299 -56.93 -13.29 -24.91
C LEU A 299 -56.04 -12.52 -23.92
N THR A 300 -56.58 -11.44 -23.34
CA THR A 300 -55.85 -10.62 -22.37
C THR A 300 -55.69 -11.33 -21.02
N SER A 301 -56.71 -12.06 -20.55
CA SER A 301 -56.62 -12.90 -19.36
C SER A 301 -55.58 -14.02 -19.54
N LEU A 302 -55.58 -14.71 -20.68
CA LEU A 302 -54.58 -15.72 -20.99
C LEU A 302 -53.15 -15.15 -21.02
N GLY A 303 -52.96 -13.99 -21.66
CA GLY A 303 -51.67 -13.30 -21.69
C GLY A 303 -51.18 -12.88 -20.29
N SER A 304 -52.09 -12.40 -19.43
CA SER A 304 -51.79 -12.10 -18.04
C SER A 304 -51.42 -13.34 -17.23
N VAL A 305 -52.16 -14.45 -17.35
CA VAL A 305 -51.84 -15.72 -16.65
C VAL A 305 -50.48 -16.24 -17.04
N VAL A 306 -50.19 -16.31 -18.35
CA VAL A 306 -48.90 -16.82 -18.84
C VAL A 306 -47.75 -16.01 -18.27
N THR A 307 -47.86 -14.67 -18.29
CA THR A 307 -46.81 -13.80 -17.74
C THR A 307 -46.72 -13.86 -16.21
N ALA A 308 -47.82 -14.09 -15.49
CA ALA A 308 -47.82 -14.33 -14.05
C ALA A 308 -47.17 -15.69 -13.68
N ILE A 309 -47.46 -16.75 -14.43
CA ILE A 309 -46.83 -18.07 -14.26
C ILE A 309 -45.32 -17.98 -14.51
N LEU A 310 -44.90 -17.28 -15.58
CA LEU A 310 -43.47 -17.06 -15.86
C LEU A 310 -42.76 -16.27 -14.75
N SER A 311 -43.47 -15.39 -14.03
CA SER A 311 -42.93 -14.67 -12.86
C SER A 311 -42.76 -15.57 -11.63
N ALA A 312 -43.70 -16.49 -11.41
CA ALA A 312 -43.68 -17.46 -10.31
C ALA A 312 -42.74 -18.65 -10.56
N GLN A 313 -42.35 -18.88 -11.82
CA GLN A 313 -41.41 -19.94 -12.18
C GLN A 313 -40.03 -19.66 -11.54
N PRO A 314 -39.40 -20.66 -10.89
CA PRO A 314 -38.05 -20.49 -10.36
C PRO A 314 -37.07 -20.29 -11.51
N ASP A 315 -36.56 -19.07 -11.63
CA ASP A 315 -35.57 -18.72 -12.65
C ASP A 315 -34.19 -19.17 -12.15
N VAL A 316 -33.76 -20.35 -12.56
CA VAL A 316 -32.35 -20.72 -12.43
C VAL A 316 -31.59 -19.88 -13.46
N THR A 317 -31.02 -18.77 -13.03
CA THR A 317 -30.00 -18.03 -13.78
C THR A 317 -28.75 -18.89 -13.92
N SER A 318 -28.88 -20.01 -14.64
CA SER A 318 -27.76 -20.83 -15.05
C SER A 318 -27.09 -20.07 -16.18
N PHE A 319 -25.93 -19.49 -15.89
CA PHE A 319 -25.14 -18.81 -16.90
C PHE A 319 -24.84 -19.76 -18.06
N LYS A 320 -25.38 -19.41 -19.24
CA LYS A 320 -24.93 -19.98 -20.52
C LYS A 320 -23.40 -19.77 -20.75
N TRP A 321 -22.73 -18.89 -19.99
CA TRP A 321 -21.29 -18.62 -20.07
C TRP A 321 -20.41 -19.66 -19.33
N LEU A 322 -20.84 -20.23 -18.19
CA LEU A 322 -20.00 -21.14 -17.40
C LEU A 322 -19.82 -22.52 -18.05
N LYS A 323 -20.68 -22.87 -19.01
CA LYS A 323 -20.62 -24.13 -19.77
C LYS A 323 -19.40 -24.23 -20.71
N LYS A 324 -18.57 -23.17 -20.81
CA LYS A 324 -17.44 -23.09 -21.74
C LYS A 324 -16.07 -23.40 -21.12
N SER A 325 -15.92 -23.46 -19.79
CA SER A 325 -14.62 -23.74 -19.14
C SER A 325 -14.77 -24.21 -17.67
N PRO A 326 -14.50 -25.49 -17.35
CA PRO A 326 -14.58 -26.04 -15.98
C PRO A 326 -13.46 -25.56 -15.04
N GLU A 327 -12.40 -24.97 -15.57
CA GLU A 327 -11.19 -24.59 -14.80
C GLU A 327 -11.31 -23.25 -14.05
N ILE A 328 -12.49 -22.60 -14.07
CA ILE A 328 -12.68 -21.26 -13.48
C ILE A 328 -13.01 -21.33 -11.97
N ALA A 329 -13.25 -22.52 -11.40
CA ALA A 329 -13.55 -22.69 -9.97
C ALA A 329 -12.39 -22.28 -9.03
N THR A 330 -11.15 -22.23 -9.53
CA THR A 330 -9.96 -21.80 -8.78
C THR A 330 -9.61 -20.32 -8.99
N ASN A 331 -10.26 -19.63 -9.92
CA ASN A 331 -10.04 -18.21 -10.14
C ASN A 331 -10.98 -17.41 -9.23
N ARG A 332 -10.47 -16.31 -8.65
CA ARG A 332 -11.08 -15.41 -7.64
C ARG A 332 -12.42 -14.74 -8.03
N ARG A 333 -13.26 -15.35 -8.88
CA ARG A 333 -14.45 -14.75 -9.51
C ARG A 333 -15.73 -15.58 -9.42
N VAL A 334 -15.70 -16.80 -8.88
CA VAL A 334 -16.92 -17.60 -8.70
C VAL A 334 -17.53 -17.28 -7.35
N ASN A 335 -18.71 -16.65 -7.34
CA ASN A 335 -19.45 -16.40 -6.10
C ASN A 335 -19.98 -17.73 -5.54
N LEU A 336 -19.39 -18.20 -4.44
CA LEU A 336 -19.71 -19.48 -3.80
C LEU A 336 -21.01 -19.45 -3.00
N LEU A 337 -21.48 -18.26 -2.62
CA LEU A 337 -22.72 -18.11 -1.84
C LEU A 337 -23.97 -18.18 -2.73
N PHE A 338 -23.80 -17.96 -4.04
CA PHE A 338 -24.92 -17.97 -4.98
C PHE A 338 -25.40 -19.38 -5.30
N PHE A 339 -26.71 -19.60 -5.13
CA PHE A 339 -27.39 -20.88 -5.37
C PHE A 339 -27.14 -21.48 -6.75
N GLY A 340 -27.18 -20.67 -7.80
CA GLY A 340 -26.93 -21.15 -9.16
C GLY A 340 -25.49 -21.61 -9.42
N ASN A 341 -24.54 -21.17 -8.60
CA ASN A 341 -23.12 -21.51 -8.74
C ASN A 341 -22.72 -22.71 -7.90
N PHE A 342 -23.07 -22.74 -6.61
CA PHE A 342 -22.60 -23.83 -5.73
C PHE A 342 -23.24 -25.17 -6.08
N THR A 343 -24.46 -25.18 -6.62
CA THR A 343 -25.15 -26.40 -7.07
C THR A 343 -24.46 -27.09 -8.25
N LYS A 344 -23.44 -26.45 -8.85
CA LYS A 344 -22.61 -27.01 -9.93
C LYS A 344 -21.26 -27.56 -9.45
N LEU A 345 -20.93 -27.40 -8.17
CA LEU A 345 -19.67 -27.86 -7.59
C LEU A 345 -19.84 -29.25 -6.93
N SER A 346 -18.75 -30.02 -6.89
CA SER A 346 -18.69 -31.20 -6.01
C SER A 346 -18.65 -30.76 -4.54
N LEU A 347 -19.07 -31.64 -3.63
CA LEU A 347 -19.04 -31.36 -2.19
C LEU A 347 -17.64 -30.98 -1.72
N ASP A 348 -16.60 -31.68 -2.19
CA ASP A 348 -15.21 -31.42 -1.80
C ASP A 348 -14.74 -30.03 -2.26
N ASN A 349 -15.05 -29.65 -3.50
CA ASN A 349 -14.69 -28.34 -4.03
C ASN A 349 -15.46 -27.21 -3.32
N PHE A 350 -16.73 -27.44 -2.98
CA PHE A 350 -17.52 -26.49 -2.20
C PHE A 350 -16.95 -26.32 -0.79
N GLN A 351 -16.63 -27.41 -0.09
CA GLN A 351 -16.04 -27.36 1.24
C GLN A 351 -14.67 -26.65 1.26
N ALA A 352 -13.82 -26.94 0.27
CA ALA A 352 -12.52 -26.28 0.12
C ALA A 352 -12.69 -24.77 -0.10
N GLY A 353 -13.50 -24.38 -1.08
CA GLY A 353 -13.78 -22.97 -1.37
C GLY A 353 -14.40 -22.22 -0.19
N MET A 354 -15.32 -22.87 0.56
CA MET A 354 -15.91 -22.28 1.76
C MET A 354 -14.89 -22.08 2.88
N ARG A 355 -13.93 -23.00 3.06
CA ARG A 355 -12.86 -22.84 4.06
C ARG A 355 -11.94 -21.68 3.71
N ASP A 356 -11.60 -21.51 2.43
CA ASP A 356 -10.78 -20.40 1.96
C ASP A 356 -11.53 -19.07 2.11
N LEU A 357 -12.81 -19.06 1.75
CA LEU A 357 -13.68 -17.89 1.92
C LEU A 357 -13.81 -17.45 3.38
N MET A 358 -13.90 -18.40 4.33
CA MET A 358 -13.97 -18.09 5.76
C MET A 358 -12.64 -17.58 6.35
N ARG A 359 -11.51 -17.85 5.69
CA ARG A 359 -10.18 -17.40 6.14
C ARG A 359 -9.87 -15.96 5.71
N GLU A 360 -10.32 -15.55 4.53
CA GLU A 360 -10.01 -14.24 3.94
C GLU A 360 -11.25 -13.31 3.94
N LYS A 361 -11.22 -12.28 4.80
CA LYS A 361 -12.37 -11.37 5.02
C LYS A 361 -12.81 -10.63 3.77
N ASP A 362 -11.87 -10.15 2.97
CA ASP A 362 -12.18 -9.38 1.78
C ASP A 362 -12.90 -10.27 0.75
N MET A 363 -12.43 -11.50 0.57
CA MET A 363 -13.10 -12.51 -0.26
C MET A 363 -14.51 -12.81 0.23
N LEU A 364 -14.71 -12.99 1.54
CA LEU A 364 -16.04 -13.22 2.12
C LEU A 364 -17.00 -12.08 1.77
N TYR A 365 -16.59 -10.83 2.04
CA TYR A 365 -17.45 -9.68 1.75
C TYR A 365 -17.68 -9.49 0.26
N THR A 366 -16.67 -9.69 -0.61
CA THR A 366 -16.85 -9.63 -2.06
C THR A 366 -17.88 -10.66 -2.55
N ASN A 367 -17.86 -11.89 -2.03
CA ASN A 367 -18.85 -12.92 -2.37
C ASN A 367 -20.25 -12.51 -1.89
N MET A 368 -20.39 -12.01 -0.65
CA MET A 368 -21.68 -11.56 -0.11
C MET A 368 -22.26 -10.37 -0.89
N VAL A 369 -21.43 -9.38 -1.27
CA VAL A 369 -21.86 -8.23 -2.10
C VAL A 369 -22.34 -8.73 -3.46
N THR A 370 -21.57 -9.63 -4.07
CA THR A 370 -21.91 -10.22 -5.38
C THR A 370 -23.22 -11.00 -5.31
N ASP A 371 -23.47 -11.72 -4.22
CA ASP A 371 -24.70 -12.49 -4.04
C ASP A 371 -25.93 -11.59 -3.90
N VAL A 372 -25.84 -10.55 -3.07
CA VAL A 372 -26.89 -9.55 -2.89
C VAL A 372 -27.23 -8.85 -4.22
N TYR A 373 -26.23 -8.54 -5.06
CA TYR A 373 -26.45 -7.96 -6.38
C TYR A 373 -27.29 -8.88 -7.29
N TYR A 374 -26.91 -10.16 -7.42
CA TYR A 374 -27.62 -11.10 -8.27
C TYR A 374 -29.02 -11.46 -7.73
N LEU A 375 -29.20 -11.51 -6.41
CA LEU A 375 -30.54 -11.59 -5.81
C LEU A 375 -31.41 -10.41 -6.25
N GLY A 376 -30.86 -9.19 -6.28
CA GLY A 376 -31.54 -8.01 -6.81
C GLY A 376 -31.94 -8.13 -8.28
N GLU A 377 -31.06 -8.65 -9.14
CA GLU A 377 -31.33 -8.84 -10.57
C GLU A 377 -32.49 -9.82 -10.81
N VAL A 378 -32.52 -10.95 -10.08
CA VAL A 378 -33.60 -11.93 -10.16
C VAL A 378 -34.94 -11.31 -9.74
N LEU A 379 -34.94 -10.52 -8.65
CA LEU A 379 -36.14 -9.77 -8.22
C LEU A 379 -36.60 -8.77 -9.29
N ALA A 380 -35.70 -8.00 -9.88
CA ALA A 380 -36.04 -7.02 -10.91
C ALA A 380 -36.75 -7.69 -12.11
N ARG A 381 -36.25 -8.86 -12.55
CA ARG A 381 -36.91 -9.65 -13.59
C ARG A 381 -38.31 -10.13 -13.16
N LYS A 382 -38.46 -10.71 -11.96
CA LYS A 382 -39.75 -11.16 -11.43
C LYS A 382 -40.78 -10.03 -11.41
N TYR A 383 -40.42 -8.88 -10.84
CA TYR A 383 -41.29 -7.70 -10.78
C TYR A 383 -41.58 -7.10 -12.15
N GLY A 384 -40.65 -7.19 -13.10
CA GLY A 384 -40.87 -6.79 -14.50
C GLY A 384 -41.93 -7.63 -15.20
N LEU A 385 -41.87 -8.96 -15.05
CA LEU A 385 -42.89 -9.89 -15.58
C LEU A 385 -44.25 -9.66 -14.92
N LEU A 386 -44.24 -9.47 -13.60
CA LEU A 386 -45.45 -9.18 -12.83
C LEU A 386 -46.12 -7.89 -13.31
N ARG A 387 -45.35 -6.80 -13.48
CA ARG A 387 -45.87 -5.54 -14.02
C ARG A 387 -46.53 -5.73 -15.38
N LYS A 388 -45.88 -6.49 -16.28
CA LYS A 388 -46.46 -6.83 -17.59
C LYS A 388 -47.79 -7.58 -17.46
N SER A 389 -47.88 -8.58 -16.57
CA SER A 389 -49.13 -9.31 -16.29
C SER A 389 -50.26 -8.37 -15.86
N TYR A 390 -50.02 -7.53 -14.86
CA TYR A 390 -51.01 -6.59 -14.36
C TYR A 390 -51.43 -5.58 -15.44
N SER A 391 -50.49 -5.07 -16.23
CA SER A 391 -50.80 -4.15 -17.32
C SER A 391 -51.66 -4.81 -18.41
N ILE A 392 -51.33 -6.04 -18.82
CA ILE A 392 -52.11 -6.79 -19.81
C ILE A 392 -53.54 -7.03 -19.29
N PHE A 393 -53.67 -7.47 -18.03
CA PHE A 393 -54.96 -7.72 -17.40
C PHE A 393 -55.81 -6.45 -17.31
N MET A 394 -55.23 -5.36 -16.81
CA MET A 394 -55.94 -4.10 -16.61
C MET A 394 -56.38 -3.46 -17.93
N VAL A 395 -55.51 -3.43 -18.94
CA VAL A 395 -55.88 -2.93 -20.29
C VAL A 395 -56.96 -3.81 -20.89
N GLY A 396 -56.85 -5.13 -20.77
CA GLY A 396 -57.84 -6.08 -21.25
C GLY A 396 -59.22 -5.89 -20.61
N LEU A 397 -59.26 -5.68 -19.29
CA LEU A 397 -60.49 -5.43 -18.55
C LEU A 397 -61.16 -4.13 -19.00
N ILE A 398 -60.39 -3.05 -19.14
CA ILE A 398 -60.92 -1.74 -19.61
C ILE A 398 -61.49 -1.86 -21.02
N LEU A 399 -60.74 -2.45 -21.95
CA LEU A 399 -61.19 -2.65 -23.33
C LEU A 399 -62.45 -3.53 -23.40
N THR A 400 -62.53 -4.54 -22.55
CA THR A 400 -63.70 -5.42 -22.44
C THR A 400 -64.93 -4.64 -21.98
N VAL A 401 -64.81 -3.85 -20.91
CA VAL A 401 -65.93 -3.04 -20.39
C VAL A 401 -66.41 -2.02 -21.43
N LEU A 402 -65.48 -1.33 -22.11
CA LEU A 402 -65.82 -0.40 -23.19
C LEU A 402 -66.51 -1.13 -24.35
N SER A 403 -66.02 -2.30 -24.75
CA SER A 403 -66.61 -3.11 -25.80
C SER A 403 -68.02 -3.58 -25.44
N PHE A 404 -68.26 -4.02 -24.20
CA PHE A 404 -69.61 -4.32 -23.72
C PHE A 404 -70.52 -3.09 -23.74
N GLY A 405 -70.03 -1.93 -23.30
CA GLY A 405 -70.79 -0.67 -23.34
C GLY A 405 -71.22 -0.29 -24.76
N ILE A 406 -70.32 -0.41 -25.74
CA ILE A 406 -70.62 -0.16 -27.16
C ILE A 406 -71.67 -1.14 -27.68
N VAL A 407 -71.52 -2.45 -27.40
CA VAL A 407 -72.47 -3.46 -27.87
C VAL A 407 -73.86 -3.26 -27.25
N LEU A 408 -73.94 -2.81 -26.00
CA LEU A 408 -75.21 -2.49 -25.35
C LEU A 408 -75.81 -1.20 -25.92
N ALA A 409 -75.01 -0.14 -26.14
CA ALA A 409 -75.48 1.14 -26.68
C ALA A 409 -75.92 1.05 -28.14
N TYR A 410 -75.34 0.15 -28.93
CA TYR A 410 -75.75 -0.11 -30.33
C TYR A 410 -77.02 -0.98 -30.42
N LYS A 411 -77.45 -1.58 -29.29
CA LYS A 411 -78.61 -2.46 -29.21
C LYS A 411 -79.83 -1.82 -28.52
N SER A 412 -79.63 -0.73 -27.78
CA SER A 412 -80.67 0.23 -27.40
C SER A 412 -81.04 1.09 -28.60
#